data_AF-A0A847X7G2-F1
#
_entry.id   AF-A0A847X7G2-F1
#
_cell.length_a   1.000
_cell.length_b   1.000
_cell.length_c   1.000
_cell.angle_alpha   90.00
_cell.angle_beta   90.00
_cell.angle_gamma   90.00
#
_symmetry.space_group_name_H-M   'P 1'
#
loop_
_entity.id
_entity.type
_entity.pdbx_description
1 polymer ?
#
loop_
_entity_poly.entity_id
_entity_poly.type
_entity_poly.pdbx_seq_one_letter_code
_entity_poly.pdbx_strand_id
1 'polypeptide(L)'
;MYFKAQEIIDYCEKESKSIGQLVIEDAAKDEEEQKEILNELKEMLKVMEGSATETLENPVLSKTGMIDGFAKKMQDYKKSGDTLAGDFLIDAMSMAFSTLETSANMGKIVASPTAGSSGILPAAFISIKRKYNLSMDELLMGMATSIGIGQIIGYYANFAGAEGGCQAETGSAS
;
A
#
# COMPACT_ATOMS: atom_id res chain seq x y z
N MET A 1 8.42 20.79 5.06
CA MET A 1 7.08 20.24 4.81
C MET A 1 6.25 21.14 3.91
N TYR A 2 5.86 20.62 2.75
CA TYR A 2 5.00 21.27 1.75
C TYR A 2 3.61 20.65 1.81
N PHE A 3 2.54 21.46 1.86
CA PHE A 3 1.17 20.95 1.99
C PHE A 3 0.32 21.15 0.74
N LYS A 4 0.83 21.84 -0.28
CA LYS A 4 0.16 21.92 -1.59
C LYS A 4 0.89 21.07 -2.61
N ALA A 5 0.13 20.35 -3.42
CA ALA A 5 0.68 19.54 -4.51
C ALA A 5 1.58 20.37 -5.45
N GLN A 6 1.18 21.62 -5.76
CA GLN A 6 1.99 22.49 -6.62
C GLN A 6 3.35 22.83 -6.01
N GLU A 7 3.42 23.07 -4.70
CA GLU A 7 4.69 23.39 -4.02
C GLU A 7 5.66 22.19 -4.03
N ILE A 8 5.12 20.97 -3.90
CA ILE A 8 5.89 19.73 -4.03
C ILE A 8 6.43 19.58 -5.46
N ILE A 9 5.57 19.78 -6.46
CA ILE A 9 5.94 19.66 -7.88
C ILE A 9 7.05 20.67 -8.21
N ASP A 10 6.85 21.95 -7.88
CA ASP A 10 7.80 23.02 -8.17
C ASP A 10 9.18 22.73 -7.53
N TYR A 11 9.19 22.21 -6.30
CA TYR A 11 10.43 21.83 -5.63
C TYR A 11 11.12 20.65 -6.31
N CYS A 12 10.39 19.57 -6.60
CA CYS A 12 10.92 18.37 -7.24
C CYS A 12 11.50 18.68 -8.63
N GLU A 13 10.84 19.53 -9.41
CA GLU A 13 11.35 19.99 -10.71
C GLU A 13 12.61 20.84 -10.56
N LYS A 14 12.61 21.80 -9.63
CA LYS A 14 13.76 22.70 -9.39
C LYS A 14 15.01 21.95 -8.93
N GLU A 15 14.84 20.99 -8.02
CA GLU A 15 15.96 20.25 -7.41
C GLU A 15 16.27 18.93 -8.16
N SER A 16 15.51 18.61 -9.21
CA SER A 16 15.63 17.34 -9.97
C SER A 16 15.57 16.09 -9.08
N LYS A 17 14.62 16.08 -8.14
CA LYS A 17 14.39 14.97 -7.20
C LYS A 17 12.98 14.40 -7.35
N SER A 18 12.84 13.11 -7.10
CA SER A 18 11.53 12.48 -6.97
C SER A 18 10.80 12.94 -5.69
N ILE A 19 9.48 12.82 -5.67
CA ILE A 19 8.67 13.11 -4.48
C ILE A 19 9.11 12.24 -3.30
N GLY A 20 9.38 10.96 -3.54
CA GLY A 20 9.88 10.05 -2.50
C GLY A 20 11.19 10.53 -1.86
N GLN A 21 12.14 11.01 -2.65
CA GLN A 21 13.39 11.58 -2.12
C GLN A 21 13.13 12.82 -1.26
N LEU A 22 12.29 13.74 -1.73
CA LEU A 22 11.89 14.91 -0.95
C LEU A 22 11.26 14.50 0.39
N VAL A 23 10.36 13.52 0.40
CA VAL A 23 9.67 13.09 1.63
C VAL A 23 10.66 12.50 2.65
N ILE A 24 11.62 11.70 2.20
CA ILE A 24 12.66 11.14 3.08
C ILE A 24 13.59 12.24 3.61
N GLU A 25 13.98 13.18 2.75
CA GLU A 25 14.84 14.30 3.14
C GLU A 25 14.15 15.26 4.13
N ASP A 26 12.86 15.54 3.94
CA ASP A 26 12.08 16.41 4.85
C ASP A 26 11.82 15.74 6.20
N ALA A 27 11.80 14.40 6.25
CA ALA A 27 11.55 13.62 7.46
C ALA A 27 12.80 13.40 8.34
N ALA A 28 14.00 13.67 7.83
CA ALA A 28 15.26 13.37 8.49
C ALA A 28 16.14 14.62 8.68
N LYS A 29 16.90 14.68 9.78
CA LYS A 29 17.85 15.77 10.06
C LYS A 29 19.19 15.59 9.35
N ASP A 30 19.58 14.33 9.11
CA ASP A 30 20.86 13.96 8.52
C ASP A 30 20.75 12.62 7.75
N GLU A 31 21.85 12.21 7.12
CA GLU A 31 21.91 10.99 6.32
C GLU A 31 21.79 9.68 7.14
N GLU A 32 22.07 9.73 8.45
CA GLU A 32 21.93 8.56 9.32
C GLU A 32 20.45 8.31 9.61
N GLU A 33 19.71 9.35 9.99
CA GLU A 33 18.26 9.30 10.20
C GLU A 33 17.52 8.92 8.90
N GLN A 34 17.99 9.37 7.73
CA GLN A 34 17.43 8.93 6.44
C GLN A 34 17.55 7.40 6.24
N LYS A 35 18.70 6.82 6.58
CA LYS A 35 18.92 5.36 6.45
C LYS A 35 18.05 4.58 7.42
N GLU A 36 17.84 5.09 8.62
CA GLU A 36 16.94 4.49 9.61
C GLU A 36 15.49 4.46 9.10
N ILE A 37 14.98 5.60 8.62
CA ILE A 37 13.63 5.69 8.05
C ILE A 37 13.47 4.71 6.87
N LEU A 38 14.44 4.68 5.95
CA LEU A 38 14.40 3.76 4.80
C LEU A 38 14.38 2.29 5.24
N ASN A 39 15.10 1.93 6.30
CA ASN A 39 15.08 0.58 6.86
C ASN A 39 13.71 0.26 7.48
N GLU A 40 13.08 1.18 8.21
CA GLU A 40 11.74 0.99 8.76
C GLU A 40 10.70 0.78 7.65
N LEU A 41 10.71 1.63 6.62
CA LEU A 41 9.83 1.50 5.46
C LEU A 41 10.05 0.16 4.74
N LYS A 42 11.29 -0.33 4.70
CA LYS A 42 11.62 -1.62 4.10
C LYS A 42 11.01 -2.78 4.89
N GLU A 43 11.04 -2.72 6.22
CA GLU A 43 10.37 -3.71 7.07
C GLU A 43 8.85 -3.65 6.92
N MET A 44 8.26 -2.45 6.80
CA MET A 44 6.84 -2.30 6.51
C MET A 44 6.47 -2.90 5.16
N LEU A 45 7.25 -2.66 4.09
CA LEU A 45 7.03 -3.26 2.78
C LEU A 45 7.10 -4.79 2.81
N LYS A 46 8.01 -5.38 3.59
CA LYS A 46 8.05 -6.83 3.79
C LYS A 46 6.79 -7.36 4.46
N VAL A 47 6.25 -6.65 5.45
CA VAL A 47 4.97 -7.01 6.08
C VAL A 47 3.81 -6.85 5.10
N MET A 48 3.80 -5.78 4.29
CA MET A 48 2.82 -5.59 3.22
C MET A 48 2.88 -6.76 2.22
N GLU A 49 4.07 -7.14 1.75
CA GLU A 49 4.26 -8.28 0.85
C GLU A 49 3.81 -9.59 1.47
N GLY A 50 4.14 -9.83 2.74
CA GLY A 50 3.66 -10.99 3.49
C GLY A 50 2.13 -11.06 3.52
N SER A 51 1.47 -10.01 4.02
CA SER A 51 0.01 -9.97 4.15
C SER A 51 -0.72 -10.07 2.79
N ALA A 52 -0.16 -9.48 1.74
CA ALA A 52 -0.71 -9.53 0.39
C ALA A 52 -0.59 -10.90 -0.27
N THR A 53 0.23 -11.80 0.28
CA THR A 53 0.53 -13.11 -0.33
C THR A 53 0.17 -14.31 0.54
N GLU A 54 -0.02 -14.10 1.84
CA GLU A 54 -0.24 -15.15 2.85
C GLU A 54 -1.42 -16.08 2.52
N THR A 55 -2.56 -15.53 2.11
CA THR A 55 -3.80 -16.31 1.95
C THR A 55 -4.13 -16.67 0.50
N LEU A 56 -3.23 -16.33 -0.44
CA LEU A 56 -3.40 -16.59 -1.87
C LEU A 56 -3.56 -18.09 -2.19
N GLU A 57 -2.85 -18.96 -1.48
CA GLU A 57 -2.94 -20.42 -1.66
C GLU A 57 -3.59 -21.12 -0.47
N ASN A 58 -3.43 -20.56 0.73
CA ASN A 58 -3.91 -21.12 1.99
C ASN A 58 -5.02 -20.22 2.53
N PRO A 59 -6.30 -20.50 2.20
CA PRO A 59 -7.39 -19.63 2.58
C PRO A 59 -7.57 -19.70 4.10
N VAL A 60 -7.81 -18.55 4.72
CA VAL A 60 -8.07 -18.48 6.16
C VAL A 60 -9.55 -18.29 6.40
N LEU A 61 -10.09 -19.01 7.38
CA LEU A 61 -11.50 -18.92 7.76
C LEU A 61 -11.66 -18.00 8.97
N SER A 62 -12.33 -16.87 8.78
CA SER A 62 -12.60 -15.92 9.84
C SER A 62 -13.72 -16.40 10.76
N LYS A 63 -13.75 -15.88 11.99
CA LYS A 63 -14.82 -16.22 12.96
C LYS A 63 -16.22 -15.87 12.48
N THR A 64 -16.35 -14.87 11.61
CA THR A 64 -17.65 -14.39 11.10
C THR A 64 -18.04 -15.03 9.76
N GLY A 65 -17.09 -15.68 9.07
CA GLY A 65 -17.31 -16.26 7.74
C GLY A 65 -17.56 -15.22 6.64
N MET A 66 -17.27 -13.95 6.88
CA MET A 66 -17.61 -12.85 5.96
C MET A 66 -16.57 -12.64 4.86
N ILE A 67 -15.29 -12.90 5.13
CA ILE A 67 -14.18 -12.68 4.20
C ILE A 67 -13.25 -13.90 4.20
N ASP A 68 -13.73 -15.00 3.64
CA ASP A 68 -13.06 -16.30 3.74
C ASP A 68 -12.71 -16.85 2.35
N GLY A 69 -11.41 -16.94 2.06
CA GLY A 69 -10.90 -17.59 0.85
C GLY A 69 -11.21 -16.87 -0.47
N PHE A 70 -11.59 -15.58 -0.42
CA PHE A 70 -11.71 -14.73 -1.60
C PHE A 70 -10.38 -14.55 -2.32
N ALA A 71 -9.27 -14.42 -1.57
CA ALA A 71 -7.93 -14.32 -2.12
C ALA A 71 -7.59 -15.54 -3.00
N LYS A 72 -7.77 -16.75 -2.44
CA LYS A 72 -7.60 -18.01 -3.18
C LYS A 72 -8.55 -18.12 -4.36
N LYS A 73 -9.83 -17.80 -4.18
CA LYS A 73 -10.82 -17.86 -5.26
C LYS A 73 -10.42 -16.99 -6.46
N MET A 74 -9.86 -15.80 -6.20
CA MET A 74 -9.37 -14.91 -7.26
C MET A 74 -8.09 -15.45 -7.91
N GLN A 75 -7.17 -16.05 -7.15
CA GLN A 75 -6.00 -16.71 -7.72
C GLN A 75 -6.36 -17.92 -8.58
N ASP A 76 -7.31 -18.75 -8.14
CA ASP A 76 -7.80 -19.87 -8.92
C ASP A 76 -8.51 -19.39 -10.19
N TYR A 77 -9.24 -18.27 -10.12
CA TYR A 77 -9.81 -17.63 -11.31
C TYR A 77 -8.73 -17.13 -12.27
N LYS A 78 -7.65 -16.52 -11.77
CA LYS A 78 -6.48 -16.15 -12.60
C LYS A 78 -5.86 -17.37 -13.28
N LYS A 79 -5.69 -18.48 -12.56
CA LYS A 79 -5.12 -19.74 -13.10
C LYS A 79 -5.97 -20.37 -14.20
N SER A 80 -7.27 -20.04 -14.28
CA SER A 80 -8.13 -20.52 -15.36
C SER A 80 -7.73 -20.00 -16.74
N GLY A 81 -7.03 -18.85 -16.80
CA GLY A 81 -6.61 -18.21 -18.04
C GLY A 81 -7.70 -17.48 -18.82
N ASP A 82 -8.94 -17.44 -18.31
CA ASP A 82 -10.10 -16.78 -18.93
C ASP A 82 -10.70 -15.71 -18.00
N THR A 83 -9.89 -14.69 -17.71
CA THR A 83 -10.26 -13.61 -16.80
C THR A 83 -10.93 -12.44 -17.52
N LEU A 84 -12.08 -11.97 -17.01
CA LEU A 84 -12.85 -10.89 -17.62
C LEU A 84 -12.08 -9.55 -17.64
N ALA A 85 -11.29 -9.29 -16.60
CA ALA A 85 -10.57 -8.03 -16.40
C ALA A 85 -9.05 -8.17 -16.66
N GLY A 86 -8.60 -9.31 -17.18
CA GLY A 86 -7.18 -9.62 -17.37
C GLY A 86 -6.44 -9.96 -16.06
N ASP A 87 -5.38 -10.77 -16.22
CA ASP A 87 -4.69 -11.40 -15.09
C ASP A 87 -4.07 -10.41 -14.10
N PHE A 88 -3.63 -9.24 -14.57
CA PHE A 88 -3.05 -8.22 -13.70
C PHE A 88 -4.05 -7.69 -12.68
N LEU A 89 -5.26 -7.34 -13.10
CA LEU A 89 -6.29 -6.82 -12.20
C LEU A 89 -6.77 -7.90 -11.24
N ILE A 90 -6.95 -9.13 -11.73
CA ILE A 90 -7.33 -10.27 -10.86
C ILE A 90 -6.24 -10.56 -9.82
N ASP A 91 -4.96 -10.47 -10.20
CA ASP A 91 -3.84 -10.66 -9.26
C ASP A 91 -3.83 -9.57 -8.18
N ALA A 92 -3.98 -8.30 -8.56
CA ALA A 92 -4.06 -7.19 -7.61
C ALA A 92 -5.26 -7.35 -6.65
N MET A 93 -6.44 -7.71 -7.17
CA MET A 93 -7.62 -7.98 -6.34
C MET A 93 -7.37 -9.12 -5.36
N SER A 94 -6.73 -10.21 -5.81
CA SER A 94 -6.40 -11.34 -4.92
C SER A 94 -5.49 -10.93 -3.77
N MET A 95 -4.52 -10.04 -4.03
CA MET A 95 -3.61 -9.51 -3.01
C MET A 95 -4.33 -8.59 -2.03
N ALA A 96 -5.27 -7.77 -2.50
CA ALA A 96 -6.10 -6.94 -1.64
C ALA A 96 -6.96 -7.81 -0.70
N PHE A 97 -7.59 -8.86 -1.23
CA PHE A 97 -8.31 -9.83 -0.40
C PHE A 97 -7.37 -10.52 0.59
N SER A 98 -6.17 -10.92 0.18
CA SER A 98 -5.21 -11.57 1.08
C SER A 98 -4.91 -10.72 2.31
N THR A 99 -4.60 -9.44 2.13
CA THR A 99 -4.34 -8.54 3.26
C THR A 99 -5.57 -8.38 4.16
N LEU A 100 -6.77 -8.27 3.59
CA LEU A 100 -7.99 -8.12 4.38
C LEU A 100 -8.37 -9.41 5.12
N GLU A 101 -8.12 -10.58 4.53
CA GLU A 101 -8.28 -11.89 5.18
C GLU A 101 -7.28 -12.04 6.34
N THR A 102 -6.01 -11.69 6.14
CA THR A 102 -5.00 -11.65 7.21
C THR A 102 -5.46 -10.71 8.33
N SER A 103 -5.94 -9.50 8.00
CA SER A 103 -6.45 -8.54 8.98
C SER A 103 -7.66 -9.09 9.75
N ALA A 104 -8.63 -9.70 9.06
CA ALA A 104 -9.83 -10.27 9.68
C ALA A 104 -9.51 -11.42 10.66
N ASN A 105 -8.37 -12.08 10.46
CA ASN A 105 -7.86 -13.14 11.32
C ASN A 105 -6.82 -12.66 12.35
N MET A 106 -6.72 -11.34 12.57
CA MET A 106 -5.78 -10.73 13.52
C MET A 106 -4.31 -11.04 13.21
N GLY A 107 -4.00 -11.31 11.94
CA GLY A 107 -2.63 -11.43 11.44
C GLY A 107 -1.95 -10.06 11.35
N LYS A 108 -0.65 -10.06 11.01
CA LYS A 108 0.15 -8.84 10.96
C LYS A 108 -0.06 -8.11 9.63
N ILE A 109 -0.59 -6.89 9.68
CA ILE A 109 -0.78 -6.00 8.52
C ILE A 109 -0.14 -4.63 8.77
N VAL A 110 0.00 -3.83 7.72
CA VAL A 110 0.36 -2.40 7.82
C VAL A 110 -0.86 -1.56 7.50
N ALA A 111 -1.25 -0.68 8.41
CA ALA A 111 -2.34 0.26 8.18
C ALA A 111 -1.98 1.24 7.04
N SER A 112 -2.91 1.50 6.13
CA SER A 112 -2.68 2.41 5.00
C SER A 112 -3.97 3.07 4.50
N PRO A 113 -4.42 4.19 5.09
CA PRO A 113 -4.00 4.76 6.38
C PRO A 113 -4.63 4.03 7.60
N THR A 114 -5.66 3.22 7.41
CA THR A 114 -6.30 2.44 8.49
C THR A 114 -6.20 0.94 8.23
N ALA A 115 -6.60 0.13 9.21
CA ALA A 115 -6.68 -1.31 9.04
C ALA A 115 -7.74 -1.71 7.99
N GLY A 116 -8.84 -0.95 7.90
CA GLY A 116 -9.94 -1.24 6.96
C GLY A 116 -9.57 -1.01 5.49
N SER A 117 -8.63 -0.10 5.21
CA SER A 117 -8.11 0.17 3.86
C SER A 117 -6.78 -0.54 3.57
N SER A 118 -6.28 -1.35 4.50
CA SER A 118 -4.90 -1.88 4.49
C SER A 118 -4.55 -2.74 3.28
N GLY A 119 -5.53 -3.28 2.55
CA GLY A 119 -5.29 -4.10 1.36
C GLY A 119 -4.94 -3.33 0.09
N ILE A 120 -5.14 -2.01 0.04
CA ILE A 120 -5.04 -1.24 -1.21
C ILE A 120 -3.59 -1.00 -1.61
N LEU A 121 -2.79 -0.37 -0.75
CA LEU A 121 -1.37 -0.10 -1.04
C LEU A 121 -0.56 -1.39 -1.28
N PRO A 122 -0.67 -2.44 -0.44
CA PRO A 122 0.02 -3.70 -0.68
C PRO A 122 -0.36 -4.33 -2.02
N ALA A 123 -1.65 -4.34 -2.38
CA ALA A 123 -2.07 -4.86 -3.67
C ALA A 123 -1.46 -4.08 -4.84
N ALA A 124 -1.47 -2.75 -4.77
CA ALA A 124 -0.89 -1.89 -5.81
C ALA A 124 0.63 -2.13 -5.95
N PHE A 125 1.38 -2.09 -4.84
CA PHE A 125 2.84 -2.25 -4.86
C PHE A 125 3.29 -3.64 -5.26
N ILE A 126 2.68 -4.69 -4.73
CA ILE A 126 3.15 -6.05 -4.99
C ILE A 126 2.72 -6.53 -6.38
N SER A 127 1.54 -6.10 -6.88
CA SER A 127 1.14 -6.40 -8.26
C SER A 127 2.03 -5.70 -9.28
N ILE A 128 2.38 -4.42 -9.08
CA ILE A 128 3.26 -3.69 -9.99
C ILE A 128 4.71 -4.19 -9.91
N LYS A 129 5.18 -4.54 -8.71
CA LYS A 129 6.48 -5.22 -8.49
C LYS A 129 6.58 -6.48 -9.33
N ARG A 130 5.59 -7.36 -9.26
CA ARG A 130 5.57 -8.63 -10.01
C ARG A 130 5.51 -8.39 -11.52
N LYS A 131 4.72 -7.41 -11.97
CA LYS A 131 4.51 -7.13 -13.40
C LYS A 131 5.76 -6.56 -14.08
N TYR A 132 6.47 -5.65 -13.42
CA TYR A 132 7.62 -4.95 -13.99
C TYR A 132 8.97 -5.39 -13.41
N ASN A 133 8.97 -6.38 -12.51
CA ASN A 133 10.16 -6.85 -11.80
C ASN A 133 10.90 -5.72 -11.08
N LEU A 134 10.15 -4.87 -10.39
CA LEU A 134 10.70 -3.72 -9.67
C LEU A 134 11.54 -4.17 -8.48
N SER A 135 12.62 -3.44 -8.23
CA SER A 135 13.46 -3.57 -7.04
C SER A 135 12.75 -3.10 -5.77
N MET A 136 13.26 -3.53 -4.62
CA MET A 136 12.77 -3.02 -3.33
C MET A 136 12.99 -1.51 -3.17
N ASP A 137 14.07 -0.97 -3.74
CA ASP A 137 14.40 0.44 -3.63
C ASP A 137 13.42 1.31 -4.45
N GLU A 138 12.96 0.82 -5.60
CA GLU A 138 11.88 1.47 -6.37
C GLU A 138 10.56 1.48 -5.60
N LEU A 139 10.22 0.37 -4.93
CA LEU A 139 9.03 0.33 -4.07
C LEU A 139 9.15 1.24 -2.85
N LEU A 140 10.35 1.39 -2.27
CA LEU A 140 10.59 2.33 -1.18
C LEU A 140 10.31 3.76 -1.61
N MET A 141 10.74 4.17 -2.80
CA MET A 141 10.43 5.50 -3.33
C MET A 141 8.92 5.67 -3.63
N GLY A 142 8.25 4.62 -4.08
CA GLY A 142 6.79 4.61 -4.24
C GLY A 142 6.04 4.75 -2.90
N MET A 143 6.53 4.06 -1.86
CA MET A 143 5.98 4.16 -0.50
C MET A 143 6.20 5.55 0.09
N ALA A 144 7.40 6.11 -0.03
CA ALA A 144 7.69 7.48 0.39
C ALA A 144 6.82 8.51 -0.34
N THR A 145 6.60 8.32 -1.65
CA THR A 145 5.67 9.17 -2.43
C THR A 145 4.25 9.08 -1.89
N SER A 146 3.77 7.87 -1.56
CA SER A 146 2.44 7.65 -0.99
C SER A 146 2.29 8.31 0.39
N ILE A 147 3.37 8.32 1.19
CA ILE A 147 3.41 9.04 2.47
C ILE A 147 3.26 10.54 2.24
N GLY A 148 3.95 11.13 1.27
CA GLY A 148 3.81 12.55 0.93
C GLY A 148 2.39 12.94 0.51
N ILE A 149 1.73 12.10 -0.28
CA ILE A 149 0.31 12.29 -0.64
C ILE A 149 -0.57 12.18 0.61
N GLY A 150 -0.33 11.17 1.44
CA GLY A 150 -1.01 11.01 2.73
C GLY A 150 -0.85 12.23 3.63
N GLN A 151 0.35 12.81 3.72
CA GLN A 151 0.59 14.03 4.50
C GLN A 151 -0.24 15.21 4.01
N ILE A 152 -0.42 15.39 2.70
CA ILE A 152 -1.32 16.42 2.16
C ILE A 152 -2.77 16.14 2.59
N ILE A 153 -3.24 14.91 2.41
CA ILE A 153 -4.62 14.54 2.77
C ILE A 153 -4.85 14.75 4.27
N GLY A 154 -3.93 14.28 5.12
CA GLY A 154 -4.02 14.39 6.57
C GLY A 154 -3.87 15.83 7.10
N TYR A 155 -3.32 16.74 6.31
CA TYR A 155 -3.29 18.16 6.65
C TYR A 155 -4.65 18.84 6.46
N TYR A 156 -5.39 18.45 5.41
CA TYR A 156 -6.69 19.05 5.07
C TYR A 156 -7.90 18.26 5.57
N ALA A 157 -7.72 16.99 5.91
CA ALA A 157 -8.77 16.06 6.30
C ALA A 157 -8.28 15.10 7.41
N ASN A 158 -9.19 14.28 7.92
CA ASN A 158 -8.86 13.16 8.80
C ASN A 158 -8.87 11.83 8.02
N PHE A 159 -8.27 10.80 8.62
CA PHE A 159 -8.34 9.42 8.13
C PHE A 159 -9.34 8.56 8.89
N ALA A 160 -10.20 9.17 9.71
CA ALA A 160 -11.16 8.43 10.52
C ALA A 160 -12.40 8.12 9.68
N GLY A 161 -12.60 6.85 9.32
CA GLY A 161 -13.80 6.43 8.60
C GLY A 161 -15.10 6.77 9.33
N ALA A 162 -15.06 6.85 10.67
CA ALA A 162 -16.19 7.26 11.49
C ALA A 162 -16.62 8.73 11.27
N GLU A 163 -15.69 9.60 10.86
CA GLU A 163 -15.95 11.02 10.63
C GLU A 163 -16.08 11.36 9.15
N GLY A 164 -15.19 10.81 8.33
CA GLY A 164 -15.10 11.11 6.90
C GLY A 164 -15.67 10.05 5.97
N GLY A 165 -16.18 8.92 6.48
CA GLY A 165 -16.65 7.79 5.68
C GLY A 165 -15.52 7.07 4.93
N CYS A 166 -15.87 6.11 4.06
CA CYS A 166 -14.87 5.33 3.30
C CYS A 166 -13.97 6.18 2.40
N GLN A 167 -14.40 7.37 1.98
CA GLN A 167 -13.55 8.29 1.21
C GLN A 167 -12.32 8.76 2.04
N ALA A 168 -12.44 8.85 3.36
CA ALA A 168 -11.32 9.24 4.23
C ALA A 168 -10.31 8.11 4.44
N GLU A 169 -10.74 6.86 4.32
CA GLU A 169 -9.88 5.69 4.51
C GLU A 169 -9.49 5.07 3.16
N THR A 170 -10.42 4.36 2.53
CA THR A 170 -10.28 3.70 1.23
C THR A 170 -9.95 4.70 0.13
N GLY A 171 -10.58 5.88 0.13
CA GLY A 171 -10.31 6.92 -0.87
C GLY A 171 -8.89 7.48 -0.76
N SER A 172 -8.41 7.72 0.47
CA SER A 172 -7.04 8.18 0.72
C SER A 172 -5.97 7.15 0.41
N ALA A 173 -6.31 5.86 0.50
CA ALA A 173 -5.41 4.77 0.17
C ALA A 173 -5.32 4.49 -1.35
N SER A 174 -6.31 4.94 -2.14
CA SER A 174 -6.45 4.60 -3.55
C SER A 174 -5.62 5.45 -4.50
#